data_AF-A0A928G648-F1
#
_entry.id   AF-A0A928G648-F1
#
_cell.length_a   1.000
_cell.length_b   1.000
_cell.length_c   1.000
_cell.angle_alpha   90.00
_cell.angle_beta   90.00
_cell.angle_gamma   90.00
#
_symmetry.space_group_name_H-M   'P 1'
#
loop_
_entity.id
_entity.type
_entity.pdbx_description
1 polymer ?
#
loop_
_entity_poly.entity_id
_entity_poly.type
_entity_poly.pdbx_seq_one_letter_code
_entity_poly.pdbx_strand_id
1 'polypeptide(L)'
;MAEYGQWFCAKYNRHFHSTVSYNCHTSIDDDGFEVTINIPEGLVRLHPGFWEVFIPYHYVQLFLHDGNWFWIRDKVFNLVLALGVKEAWYCDEYAMDQLDEDNNFEDFIQMMIGWVGEPQEYSIKQVLANEERTGSYINDLEYGPFYHDSFDEYFDTYQTLSNQIFDAKGVVLLGLSRFGQNYLLVEDRCGVNLIHRDTLELLFNTPKEEIVWYSGMQYFIRCNEKYARFEGDGKQISPYEEEYVF
;
A
#
# COMPACT_ATOMS: atom_id res chain seq x y z
N MET A 1 23.77 -6.24 1.85
CA MET A 1 22.51 -6.27 2.63
C MET A 1 22.21 -4.93 3.30
N ALA A 2 23.14 -4.32 4.06
CA ALA A 2 22.94 -2.97 4.62
C ALA A 2 22.64 -1.87 3.59
N GLU A 3 23.28 -1.90 2.41
CA GLU A 3 22.99 -0.97 1.31
C GLU A 3 21.59 -1.17 0.71
N TYR A 4 21.05 -2.40 0.76
CA TYR A 4 19.70 -2.71 0.28
C TYR A 4 18.64 -2.16 1.24
N GLY A 5 18.88 -2.24 2.56
CA GLY A 5 18.03 -1.60 3.57
C GLY A 5 18.03 -0.07 3.49
N GLN A 6 19.18 0.55 3.24
CA GLN A 6 19.26 2.02 3.05
C GLN A 6 18.61 2.46 1.73
N TRP A 7 18.81 1.71 0.64
CA TRP A 7 18.13 1.93 -0.63
C TRP A 7 16.61 1.74 -0.50
N PHE A 8 16.19 0.70 0.24
CA PHE A 8 14.80 0.43 0.59
C PHE A 8 14.21 1.62 1.33
N CYS A 9 14.81 2.03 2.45
CA CYS A 9 14.33 3.16 3.23
C CYS A 9 14.28 4.44 2.39
N ALA A 10 15.26 4.70 1.50
CA ALA A 10 15.24 5.88 0.63
C ALA A 10 14.11 5.84 -0.42
N LYS A 11 13.87 4.69 -1.05
CA LYS A 11 12.80 4.49 -2.04
C LYS A 11 11.42 4.46 -1.38
N TYR A 12 11.34 3.80 -0.24
CA TYR A 12 10.19 3.75 0.65
C TYR A 12 9.82 5.15 1.14
N ASN A 13 10.77 5.88 1.73
CA ASN A 13 10.56 7.24 2.19
C ASN A 13 10.14 8.16 1.04
N ARG A 14 10.68 8.00 -0.17
CA ARG A 14 10.23 8.81 -1.32
C ARG A 14 8.78 8.52 -1.75
N HIS A 15 8.32 7.28 -1.64
CA HIS A 15 6.96 6.87 -2.04
C HIS A 15 5.92 6.96 -0.91
N PHE A 16 6.35 6.90 0.35
CA PHE A 16 5.48 6.69 1.52
C PHE A 16 5.68 7.70 2.66
N HIS A 17 6.67 8.60 2.64
CA HIS A 17 6.67 9.73 3.60
C HIS A 17 5.37 10.55 3.49
N SER A 18 4.80 10.59 2.29
CA SER A 18 3.55 11.27 1.99
C SER A 18 2.28 10.49 2.37
N THR A 19 2.37 9.51 3.25
CA THR A 19 1.19 8.82 3.78
C THR A 19 1.55 8.27 5.14
N VAL A 20 1.02 8.88 6.20
CA VAL A 20 0.82 8.27 7.53
C VAL A 20 2.00 7.45 8.05
N SER A 21 2.85 8.06 8.88
CA SER A 21 3.60 7.43 9.99
C SER A 21 3.96 5.94 9.82
N TYR A 22 4.47 5.55 8.66
CA TYR A 22 4.98 4.23 8.48
C TYR A 22 6.31 4.20 9.20
N ASN A 23 6.30 3.67 10.41
CA ASN A 23 7.54 3.36 11.09
C ASN A 23 8.17 2.16 10.38
N CYS A 24 8.90 2.44 9.32
CA CYS A 24 9.74 1.49 8.62
C CYS A 24 10.94 1.17 9.52
N HIS A 25 10.93 -0.02 10.09
CA HIS A 25 12.05 -0.59 10.81
C HIS A 25 12.70 -1.63 9.90
N THR A 26 13.95 -1.37 9.52
CA THR A 26 14.78 -2.38 8.89
C THR A 26 15.61 -3.05 9.99
N SER A 27 15.35 -4.33 10.24
CA SER A 27 16.23 -5.19 11.01
C SER A 27 17.08 -5.98 10.04
N ILE A 28 18.38 -6.03 10.30
CA ILE A 28 19.29 -6.97 9.66
C ILE A 28 19.88 -7.75 10.83
N ASP A 29 19.40 -8.97 11.01
CA ASP A 29 19.94 -9.93 11.96
C ASP A 29 20.85 -10.93 11.22
N ASP A 30 21.34 -11.92 11.96
CA ASP A 30 22.22 -12.96 11.43
C ASP A 30 21.46 -13.94 10.51
N ASP A 31 20.11 -13.91 10.50
CA ASP A 31 19.21 -14.86 9.84
C ASP A 31 18.61 -14.33 8.53
N GLY A 32 18.61 -13.01 8.30
CA GLY A 32 18.18 -12.47 7.02
C GLY A 32 18.04 -10.95 6.92
N PHE A 33 17.52 -10.50 5.78
CA PHE A 33 17.06 -9.13 5.60
C PHE A 33 15.54 -9.10 5.78
N GLU A 34 15.08 -8.48 6.87
CA GLU A 34 13.66 -8.23 7.12
C GLU A 34 13.37 -6.73 7.04
N VAL A 35 12.29 -6.35 6.34
CA VAL A 35 11.76 -4.99 6.45
C VAL A 35 10.37 -4.99 7.04
N THR A 36 10.26 -4.48 8.26
CA THR A 36 8.99 -4.30 8.93
C THR A 36 8.46 -2.88 8.71
N ILE A 37 7.27 -2.79 8.13
CA ILE A 37 6.52 -1.57 7.89
C ILE A 37 5.26 -1.60 8.75
N ASN A 38 5.17 -0.70 9.71
CA ASN A 38 3.93 -0.52 10.48
C ASN A 38 2.94 0.29 9.65
N ILE A 39 1.76 -0.26 9.38
CA ILE A 39 0.65 0.45 8.75
C ILE A 39 -0.39 0.73 9.86
N PRO A 40 -1.22 1.78 9.79
CA PRO A 40 -2.18 2.09 10.85
C PRO A 40 -3.10 0.92 11.24
N GLU A 41 -3.34 0.03 10.28
CA GLU A 41 -4.22 -1.12 10.39
C GLU A 41 -3.48 -2.43 10.74
N GLY A 42 -2.15 -2.46 10.76
CA GLY A 42 -1.38 -3.69 10.98
C GLY A 42 0.11 -3.57 10.69
N LEU A 43 0.71 -4.68 10.27
CA LEU A 43 2.14 -4.80 10.02
C LEU A 43 2.36 -5.45 8.66
N VAL A 44 3.35 -4.98 7.92
CA VAL A 44 3.79 -5.59 6.67
C VAL A 44 5.28 -5.89 6.82
N ARG A 45 5.69 -7.16 6.74
CA ARG A 45 7.11 -7.56 6.75
C ARG A 45 7.53 -8.04 5.38
N LEU A 46 8.65 -7.56 4.87
CA LEU A 46 9.31 -8.14 3.70
C LEU A 46 10.31 -9.18 4.19
N HIS A 47 10.05 -10.44 3.88
CA HIS A 47 11.00 -11.54 4.02
C HIS A 47 11.78 -11.73 2.71
N PRO A 48 12.90 -12.49 2.71
CA PRO A 48 13.59 -12.87 1.48
C PRO A 48 12.68 -13.65 0.52
N GLY A 49 12.04 -12.95 -0.42
CA GLY A 49 11.21 -13.55 -1.47
C GLY A 49 9.70 -13.33 -1.33
N PHE A 50 9.20 -12.84 -0.20
CA PHE A 50 7.76 -12.64 -0.02
C PHE A 50 7.38 -11.60 1.04
N TRP A 51 6.13 -11.17 0.97
CA TRP A 51 5.53 -10.29 1.96
C TRP A 51 4.77 -11.09 3.00
N GLU A 52 4.93 -10.74 4.26
CA GLU A 52 3.97 -11.02 5.31
C GLU A 52 3.12 -9.76 5.49
N VAL A 53 1.81 -9.88 5.39
CA VAL A 53 0.88 -8.80 5.76
C VAL A 53 0.11 -9.28 6.98
N PHE A 54 0.58 -8.90 8.16
CA PHE A 54 -0.06 -9.22 9.42
C PHE A 54 -1.05 -8.13 9.81
N ILE A 55 -2.33 -8.40 9.58
CA ILE A 55 -3.44 -7.53 10.02
C ILE A 55 -4.19 -8.31 11.11
N PRO A 56 -3.93 -8.03 12.41
CA PRO A 56 -4.49 -8.81 13.50
C PRO A 56 -6.02 -8.94 13.36
N TYR A 57 -6.54 -10.17 13.38
CA TYR A 57 -7.97 -10.50 13.30
C TYR A 57 -8.70 -10.09 12.01
N HIS A 58 -7.97 -9.72 10.96
CA HIS A 58 -8.52 -8.92 9.87
C HIS A 58 -7.92 -9.23 8.48
N TYR A 59 -7.39 -10.43 8.26
CA TYR A 59 -7.01 -10.92 6.92
C TYR A 59 -8.11 -10.69 5.86
N VAL A 60 -9.38 -10.80 6.27
CA VAL A 60 -10.52 -10.53 5.39
C VAL A 60 -10.63 -9.08 4.90
N GLN A 61 -9.99 -8.13 5.60
CA GLN A 61 -9.94 -6.73 5.20
C GLN A 61 -9.16 -6.51 3.90
N LEU A 62 -8.31 -7.45 3.49
CA LEU A 62 -7.68 -7.45 2.16
C LEU A 62 -8.70 -7.59 1.02
N PHE A 63 -9.87 -8.15 1.31
CA PHE A 63 -10.92 -8.45 0.33
C PHE A 63 -12.19 -7.59 0.53
N LEU A 64 -12.18 -6.67 1.49
CA LEU A 64 -13.28 -5.71 1.63
C LEU A 64 -13.18 -4.66 0.53
N HIS A 65 -14.29 -4.37 -0.14
CA HIS A 65 -14.30 -3.41 -1.24
C HIS A 65 -15.16 -2.16 -1.04
N ASP A 66 -15.82 -2.04 0.11
CA ASP A 66 -16.39 -0.79 0.58
C ASP A 66 -15.75 -0.33 1.88
N GLY A 67 -16.07 0.92 2.24
CA GLY A 67 -15.78 1.47 3.55
C GLY A 67 -14.30 1.80 3.77
N ASN A 68 -13.91 1.84 5.04
CA ASN A 68 -12.58 2.28 5.47
C ASN A 68 -11.46 1.25 5.17
N TRP A 69 -11.77 0.11 4.53
CA TRP A 69 -10.85 -1.03 4.46
C TRP A 69 -10.39 -1.42 3.04
N PHE A 70 -11.05 -0.95 1.97
CA PHE A 70 -10.62 -1.18 0.57
C PHE A 70 -9.20 -0.70 0.25
N TRP A 71 -8.67 0.21 1.07
CA TRP A 71 -7.37 0.85 0.86
C TRP A 71 -6.20 -0.09 1.17
N ILE A 72 -6.40 -1.24 1.81
CA ILE A 72 -5.31 -2.10 2.25
C ILE A 72 -4.67 -2.82 1.05
N ARG A 73 -5.45 -3.46 0.17
CA ARG A 73 -4.89 -4.12 -1.03
C ARG A 73 -4.20 -3.10 -1.95
N ASP A 74 -4.75 -1.88 -2.08
CA ASP A 74 -4.11 -0.77 -2.80
C ASP A 74 -2.77 -0.34 -2.16
N LYS A 75 -2.70 -0.28 -0.82
CA LYS A 75 -1.48 0.03 -0.07
C LYS A 75 -0.42 -1.06 -0.28
N VAL A 76 -0.81 -2.33 -0.20
CA VAL A 76 0.12 -3.45 -0.44
C VAL A 76 0.60 -3.46 -1.89
N PHE A 77 -0.29 -3.23 -2.86
CA PHE A 77 0.12 -3.07 -4.26
C PHE A 77 1.15 -1.94 -4.42
N ASN A 78 0.91 -0.77 -3.81
CA ASN A 78 1.87 0.32 -3.87
C ASN A 78 3.24 -0.08 -3.30
N LEU A 79 3.27 -0.86 -2.21
CA LEU A 79 4.53 -1.37 -1.63
C LEU A 79 5.24 -2.30 -2.60
N VAL A 80 4.53 -3.28 -3.16
CA VAL A 80 5.02 -4.24 -4.16
C VAL A 80 5.58 -3.50 -5.38
N LEU A 81 4.82 -2.54 -5.92
CA LEU A 81 5.20 -1.66 -7.02
C LEU A 81 6.48 -0.87 -6.70
N ALA A 82 6.50 -0.19 -5.55
CA ALA A 82 7.65 0.59 -5.10
C ALA A 82 8.89 -0.28 -4.94
N LEU A 83 8.75 -1.57 -4.66
CA LEU A 83 9.87 -2.48 -4.42
C LEU A 83 10.28 -3.29 -5.65
N GLY A 84 9.53 -3.17 -6.75
CA GLY A 84 9.78 -3.90 -7.99
C GLY A 84 9.49 -5.39 -7.86
N VAL A 85 8.75 -5.77 -6.83
CA VAL A 85 8.22 -7.12 -6.65
C VAL A 85 6.98 -7.25 -7.54
N LYS A 86 6.67 -8.46 -7.99
CA LYS A 86 5.51 -8.72 -8.86
C LYS A 86 4.32 -9.33 -8.13
N GLU A 87 4.53 -9.90 -6.96
CA GLU A 87 3.49 -10.62 -6.24
C GLU A 87 3.62 -10.41 -4.73
N ALA A 88 2.52 -10.66 -4.02
CA ALA A 88 2.54 -10.78 -2.58
C ALA A 88 1.88 -12.09 -2.15
N TRP A 89 2.41 -12.64 -1.07
CA TRP A 89 1.91 -13.84 -0.43
C TRP A 89 1.27 -13.44 0.89
N TYR A 90 0.24 -14.16 1.33
CA TYR A 90 -0.53 -13.81 2.51
C TYR A 90 -0.86 -15.07 3.27
N CYS A 91 -0.70 -15.00 4.58
CA CYS A 91 -0.93 -16.09 5.50
C CYS A 91 -1.74 -15.56 6.68
N ASP A 92 -2.62 -16.38 7.25
CA ASP A 92 -3.19 -16.06 8.54
C ASP A 92 -2.16 -16.23 9.68
N GLU A 93 -2.51 -15.77 10.88
CA GLU A 93 -1.63 -15.81 12.04
C GLU A 93 -1.18 -17.25 12.40
N TYR A 94 -2.02 -18.25 12.19
CA TYR A 94 -1.72 -19.65 12.51
C TYR A 94 -0.74 -20.27 11.53
N ALA A 95 -0.83 -19.90 10.26
CA ALA A 95 0.12 -20.28 9.22
C ALA A 95 1.49 -19.64 9.43
N MET A 96 1.51 -18.40 9.90
CA MET A 96 2.75 -17.68 10.19
C MET A 96 3.51 -18.27 11.37
N ASP A 97 2.83 -18.79 12.39
CA ASP A 97 3.47 -19.49 13.52
C ASP A 97 4.23 -20.77 13.11
N GLN A 98 4.10 -21.24 11.86
CA GLN A 98 4.86 -22.36 11.31
C GLN A 98 6.17 -21.95 10.60
N LEU A 99 6.43 -20.64 10.41
CA LEU A 99 7.73 -20.16 9.93
C LEU A 99 8.76 -20.33 11.04
N ASP A 100 9.54 -21.41 10.95
CA ASP A 100 10.77 -21.57 11.73
C ASP A 100 11.89 -20.70 11.13
N GLU A 101 12.80 -20.21 11.96
CA GLU A 101 13.88 -19.27 11.59
C GLU A 101 14.82 -19.84 10.50
N ASP A 102 14.82 -21.17 10.31
CA ASP A 102 15.69 -21.89 9.37
C ASP A 102 15.11 -22.13 7.96
N ASN A 103 13.84 -21.81 7.70
CA ASN A 103 13.20 -22.11 6.41
C ASN A 103 13.37 -20.97 5.40
N ASN A 104 13.85 -21.28 4.19
CA ASN A 104 13.76 -20.33 3.07
C ASN A 104 12.31 -20.25 2.55
N PHE A 105 12.02 -19.23 1.74
CA PHE A 105 10.68 -19.01 1.23
C PHE A 105 10.14 -20.22 0.44
N GLU A 106 10.95 -20.85 -0.41
CA GLU A 106 10.54 -22.02 -1.16
C GLU A 106 10.13 -23.19 -0.26
N ASP A 107 10.89 -23.45 0.80
CA ASP A 107 10.58 -24.49 1.79
C ASP A 107 9.29 -24.16 2.56
N PHE A 108 9.09 -22.90 2.93
CA PHE A 108 7.84 -22.41 3.53
C PHE A 108 6.64 -22.64 2.60
N ILE A 109 6.74 -22.25 1.32
CA ILE A 109 5.69 -22.48 0.33
C ILE A 109 5.35 -23.96 0.20
N GLN A 110 6.36 -24.83 0.08
CA GLN A 110 6.13 -26.27 -0.03
C GLN A 110 5.46 -26.85 1.21
N MET A 111 5.86 -26.38 2.41
CA MET A 111 5.22 -26.77 3.66
C MET A 111 3.76 -26.32 3.71
N MET A 112 3.47 -25.06 3.35
CA MET A 112 2.12 -24.51 3.33
C MET A 112 1.23 -25.27 2.32
N ILE A 113 1.74 -25.54 1.12
CA ILE A 113 1.02 -26.35 0.13
C ILE A 113 0.72 -27.76 0.69
N GLY A 114 1.67 -28.36 1.41
CA GLY A 114 1.46 -29.66 2.05
C GLY A 114 0.43 -29.64 3.18
N TRP A 115 0.32 -28.54 3.92
CA TRP A 115 -0.56 -28.41 5.08
C TRP A 115 -2.00 -28.01 4.72
N VAL A 116 -2.16 -27.01 3.85
CA VAL A 116 -3.46 -26.37 3.56
C VAL A 116 -3.87 -26.48 2.10
N GLY A 117 -3.00 -27.03 1.25
CA GLY A 117 -3.24 -27.18 -0.18
C GLY A 117 -2.70 -26.02 -1.01
N GLU A 118 -2.93 -26.11 -2.33
CA GLU A 118 -2.50 -25.07 -3.28
C GLU A 118 -3.10 -23.71 -2.93
N PRO A 119 -2.30 -22.63 -2.94
CA PRO A 119 -2.79 -21.27 -2.72
C PRO A 119 -3.84 -20.91 -3.78
N GLN A 120 -4.90 -20.25 -3.36
CA GLN A 120 -5.87 -19.69 -4.29
C GLN A 120 -5.49 -18.25 -4.65
N GLU A 121 -5.95 -17.79 -5.81
CA GLU A 121 -5.87 -16.41 -6.25
C GLU A 121 -7.28 -15.88 -6.53
N TYR A 122 -7.55 -14.65 -6.09
CA TYR A 122 -8.86 -14.03 -6.08
C TYR A 122 -8.77 -12.64 -6.70
N SER A 123 -9.24 -12.52 -7.94
CA SER A 123 -9.39 -11.22 -8.59
C SER A 123 -10.41 -10.35 -7.85
N ILE A 124 -10.24 -9.01 -7.90
CA ILE A 124 -11.24 -8.04 -7.44
C ILE A 124 -12.61 -8.37 -8.06
N LYS A 125 -12.63 -8.78 -9.32
CA LYS A 125 -13.87 -9.15 -10.00
C LYS A 125 -14.60 -10.32 -9.32
N GLN A 126 -13.88 -11.35 -8.87
CA GLN A 126 -14.47 -12.48 -8.15
C GLN A 126 -14.98 -12.04 -6.77
N VAL A 127 -14.22 -11.20 -6.07
CA VAL A 127 -14.60 -10.63 -4.77
C VAL A 127 -15.89 -9.81 -4.88
N LEU A 128 -15.95 -8.88 -5.85
CA LEU A 128 -17.13 -8.05 -6.11
C LEU A 128 -18.35 -8.88 -6.52
N ALA A 129 -18.17 -9.84 -7.42
CA ALA A 129 -19.27 -10.71 -7.84
C ALA A 129 -19.81 -11.57 -6.68
N ASN A 130 -18.95 -11.97 -5.75
CA ASN A 130 -19.37 -12.71 -4.57
C ASN A 130 -20.19 -11.85 -3.61
N GLU A 131 -19.79 -10.60 -3.39
CA GLU A 131 -20.53 -9.68 -2.54
C GLU A 131 -21.88 -9.30 -3.14
N GLU A 132 -21.95 -8.99 -4.44
CA GLU A 132 -23.22 -8.74 -5.13
C GLU A 132 -24.20 -9.91 -4.96
N ARG A 133 -23.67 -11.15 -5.03
CA ARG A 133 -24.48 -12.38 -4.91
C ARG A 133 -24.95 -12.64 -3.48
N THR A 134 -24.12 -12.38 -2.47
CA THR A 134 -24.32 -12.88 -1.10
C THR A 134 -24.64 -11.79 -0.08
N GLY A 135 -24.44 -10.52 -0.44
CA GLY A 135 -24.49 -9.39 0.50
C GLY A 135 -23.40 -9.43 1.58
N SER A 136 -22.40 -10.29 1.42
CA SER A 136 -21.26 -10.43 2.32
C SER A 136 -19.97 -10.57 1.52
N TYR A 137 -18.91 -9.93 1.98
CA TYR A 137 -17.58 -10.05 1.40
C TYR A 137 -16.98 -11.46 1.56
N ILE A 138 -17.54 -12.27 2.48
CA ILE A 138 -16.79 -13.35 3.15
C ILE A 138 -17.47 -14.71 3.06
N ASN A 139 -18.80 -14.78 3.05
CA ASN A 139 -19.48 -16.00 3.46
C ASN A 139 -19.31 -17.21 2.51
N ASP A 140 -18.97 -16.96 1.24
CA ASP A 140 -18.92 -18.01 0.22
C ASP A 140 -17.57 -18.11 -0.52
N LEU A 141 -16.64 -17.18 -0.26
CA LEU A 141 -15.24 -17.37 -0.66
C LEU A 141 -14.60 -18.07 0.54
N GLU A 142 -14.36 -19.38 0.42
CA GLU A 142 -13.57 -20.14 1.39
C GLU A 142 -12.13 -19.62 1.34
N TYR A 143 -11.90 -18.47 1.96
CA TYR A 143 -10.58 -17.89 2.04
C TYR A 143 -9.71 -18.80 2.91
N GLY A 144 -8.80 -19.50 2.26
CA GLY A 144 -7.84 -20.37 2.94
C GLY A 144 -6.88 -19.55 3.81
N PRO A 145 -6.21 -20.19 4.78
CA PRO A 145 -5.20 -19.56 5.62
C PRO A 145 -3.95 -19.11 4.83
N PHE A 146 -3.92 -19.36 3.52
CA PHE A 146 -2.81 -19.11 2.62
C PHE A 146 -3.30 -18.67 1.23
N TYR A 147 -2.81 -17.53 0.75
CA TYR A 147 -3.27 -16.86 -0.46
C TYR A 147 -2.11 -16.13 -1.18
N HIS A 148 -2.20 -16.04 -2.50
CA HIS A 148 -1.24 -15.34 -3.36
C HIS A 148 -1.95 -14.31 -4.23
N ASP A 149 -1.33 -13.14 -4.41
CA ASP A 149 -1.79 -12.07 -5.30
C ASP A 149 -0.69 -11.67 -6.29
N SER A 150 -0.92 -11.95 -7.57
CA SER A 150 -0.05 -11.51 -8.66
C SER A 150 -0.19 -10.01 -8.97
N PHE A 151 -1.23 -9.36 -8.44
CA PHE A 151 -1.58 -7.99 -8.77
C PHE A 151 -1.76 -7.70 -10.27
N ASP A 152 -2.01 -8.71 -11.11
CA ASP A 152 -2.10 -8.52 -12.57
C ASP A 152 -3.10 -7.41 -12.95
N GLU A 153 -4.30 -7.42 -12.35
CA GLU A 153 -5.33 -6.39 -12.60
C GLU A 153 -4.94 -5.00 -12.10
N TYR A 154 -4.12 -4.94 -11.04
CA TYR A 154 -3.58 -3.70 -10.49
C TYR A 154 -2.47 -3.14 -11.38
N PHE A 155 -1.58 -4.00 -11.90
CA PHE A 155 -0.56 -3.58 -12.87
C PHE A 155 -1.20 -3.06 -14.16
N ASP A 156 -2.21 -3.74 -14.69
CA ASP A 156 -2.97 -3.27 -15.87
C ASP A 156 -3.62 -1.90 -15.61
N THR A 157 -4.25 -1.75 -14.43
CA THR A 157 -4.89 -0.49 -14.01
C THR A 157 -3.86 0.62 -13.84
N TYR A 158 -2.74 0.34 -13.16
CA TYR A 158 -1.66 1.28 -12.92
C TYR A 158 -1.03 1.73 -14.24
N GLN A 159 -0.72 0.80 -15.14
CA GLN A 159 -0.09 1.12 -16.42
C GLN A 159 -1.02 1.96 -17.30
N THR A 160 -2.31 1.62 -17.33
CA THR A 160 -3.32 2.39 -18.07
C THR A 160 -3.43 3.82 -17.53
N LEU A 161 -3.62 3.99 -16.22
CA LEU A 161 -3.74 5.31 -15.60
C LEU A 161 -2.45 6.11 -15.68
N SER A 162 -1.29 5.48 -15.46
CA SER A 162 0.02 6.12 -15.54
C SER A 162 0.26 6.72 -16.92
N ASN A 163 -0.02 5.96 -17.99
CA ASN A 163 0.07 6.47 -19.36
C ASN A 163 -0.89 7.65 -19.61
N GLN A 164 -2.16 7.53 -19.20
CA GLN A 164 -3.14 8.60 -19.36
C GLN A 164 -2.75 9.89 -18.63
N ILE A 165 -2.28 9.75 -17.38
CA ILE A 165 -1.85 10.87 -16.54
C ILE A 165 -0.60 11.53 -17.13
N PHE A 166 0.36 10.73 -17.56
CA PHE A 166 1.58 11.23 -18.18
C PHE A 166 1.29 11.97 -19.48
N ASP A 167 0.45 11.42 -20.35
CA ASP A 167 0.06 12.06 -21.62
C ASP A 167 -0.72 13.36 -21.39
N ALA A 168 -1.57 13.41 -20.36
CA ALA A 168 -2.42 14.58 -20.09
C ALA A 168 -1.70 15.70 -19.34
N LYS A 169 -0.84 15.38 -18.38
CA LYS A 169 -0.28 16.34 -17.42
C LYS A 169 1.25 16.32 -17.34
N GLY A 170 1.93 15.33 -17.93
CA GLY A 170 3.39 15.20 -17.87
C GLY A 170 3.93 14.87 -16.48
N VAL A 171 3.11 14.27 -15.62
CA VAL A 171 3.45 13.86 -14.25
C VAL A 171 3.44 12.34 -14.14
N VAL A 172 4.15 11.80 -13.15
CA VAL A 172 4.30 10.35 -12.93
C VAL A 172 3.37 9.90 -11.81
N LEU A 173 2.61 8.83 -12.06
CA LEU A 173 1.78 8.19 -11.03
C LEU A 173 2.64 7.38 -10.06
N LEU A 174 2.51 7.65 -8.76
CA LEU A 174 3.28 6.95 -7.73
C LEU A 174 2.63 5.66 -7.22
N GLY A 175 1.32 5.50 -7.40
CA GLY A 175 0.60 4.28 -7.02
C GLY A 175 -0.91 4.45 -7.12
N LEU A 176 -1.64 3.40 -6.72
CA LEU A 176 -3.09 3.32 -6.78
C LEU A 176 -3.79 3.60 -5.44
N SER A 177 -3.06 3.67 -4.32
CA SER A 177 -3.63 4.16 -3.06
C SER A 177 -4.28 5.52 -3.25
N ARG A 178 -5.56 5.58 -2.92
CA ARG A 178 -6.39 6.76 -3.06
C ARG A 178 -6.29 7.63 -1.80
N PHE A 179 -6.53 8.92 -1.99
CA PHE A 179 -6.64 9.92 -0.93
C PHE A 179 -7.98 10.65 -1.07
N GLY A 180 -8.68 10.82 0.05
CA GLY A 180 -9.97 11.51 0.10
C GLY A 180 -10.93 11.09 -1.00
N GLN A 181 -11.42 12.09 -1.75
CA GLN A 181 -12.39 11.90 -2.84
C GLN A 181 -11.73 11.37 -4.12
N ASN A 182 -11.10 10.19 -4.05
CA ASN A 182 -10.54 9.48 -5.22
C ASN A 182 -9.33 10.18 -5.88
N TYR A 183 -8.51 10.88 -5.08
CA TYR A 183 -7.24 11.44 -5.56
C TYR A 183 -6.12 10.41 -5.51
N LEU A 184 -5.19 10.49 -6.46
CA LEU A 184 -3.99 9.67 -6.55
C LEU A 184 -2.74 10.54 -6.40
N LEU A 185 -1.69 9.99 -5.81
CA LEU A 185 -0.43 10.68 -5.64
C LEU A 185 0.40 10.65 -6.93
N VAL A 186 0.86 11.83 -7.36
CA VAL A 186 1.71 12.00 -8.54
C VAL A 186 2.95 12.82 -8.20
N GLU A 187 4.01 12.66 -8.99
CA GLU A 187 5.27 13.38 -8.84
C GLU A 187 5.72 13.98 -10.18
N ASP A 188 6.35 15.15 -10.12
CA ASP A 188 7.18 15.69 -11.17
C ASP A 188 8.53 16.18 -10.62
N ARG A 189 9.34 16.84 -11.45
CA ARG A 189 10.66 17.35 -11.04
C ARG A 189 10.62 18.43 -9.94
N CYS A 190 9.45 19.01 -9.66
CA CYS A 190 9.25 20.11 -8.73
C CYS A 190 8.63 19.64 -7.41
N GLY A 191 8.13 18.41 -7.32
CA GLY A 191 7.57 17.83 -6.10
C GLY A 191 6.39 16.91 -6.36
N VAL A 192 5.57 16.72 -5.33
CA VAL A 192 4.38 15.86 -5.36
C VAL A 192 3.08 16.65 -5.51
N ASN A 193 2.04 16.01 -6.03
CA ASN A 193 0.70 16.58 -6.13
C ASN A 193 -0.34 15.46 -6.02
N LEU A 194 -1.61 15.84 -5.95
CA LEU A 194 -2.74 14.93 -6.02
C LEU A 194 -3.47 15.15 -7.35
N ILE A 195 -3.84 14.07 -8.03
CA ILE A 195 -4.63 14.11 -9.26
C ILE A 195 -5.92 13.35 -9.05
N HIS A 196 -7.05 13.94 -9.44
CA HIS A 196 -8.32 13.23 -9.35
C HIS A 196 -8.35 12.12 -10.39
N ARG A 197 -8.62 10.88 -9.97
CA ARG A 197 -8.54 9.69 -10.84
C ARG A 197 -9.37 9.80 -12.12
N ASP A 198 -10.60 10.31 -12.01
CA ASP A 198 -11.54 10.30 -13.14
C ASP A 198 -11.45 11.54 -14.05
N THR A 199 -11.19 12.73 -13.47
CA THR A 199 -11.12 13.99 -14.24
C THR A 199 -9.70 14.34 -14.68
N LEU A 200 -8.70 13.67 -14.10
CA LEU A 200 -7.28 13.94 -14.27
C LEU A 200 -6.87 15.36 -13.87
N GLU A 201 -7.67 16.08 -13.09
CA GLU A 201 -7.33 17.42 -12.61
C GLU A 201 -6.43 17.37 -11.38
N LEU A 202 -5.41 18.22 -11.37
CA LEU A 202 -4.51 18.37 -10.24
C LEU A 202 -5.20 19.17 -9.15
N LEU A 203 -5.10 18.70 -7.90
CA LEU A 203 -5.67 19.36 -6.74
C LEU A 203 -4.98 20.70 -6.47
N PHE A 204 -3.64 20.71 -6.55
CA PHE A 204 -2.87 21.91 -6.30
C PHE A 204 -2.34 22.51 -7.60
N ASN A 205 -2.49 23.83 -7.76
CA ASN A 205 -1.90 24.56 -8.89
C ASN A 205 -0.37 24.50 -8.92
N THR A 206 0.25 24.26 -7.75
CA THR A 206 1.69 24.09 -7.60
C THR A 206 2.00 22.81 -6.83
N PRO A 207 2.98 22.01 -7.31
CA PRO A 207 3.48 20.86 -6.56
C PRO A 207 3.90 21.25 -5.13
N LYS A 208 3.79 20.29 -4.23
CA LYS A 208 4.15 20.37 -2.82
C LYS A 208 5.43 19.58 -2.59
N GLU A 209 6.15 19.93 -1.54
CA GLU A 209 7.32 19.14 -1.13
C GLU A 209 6.86 17.75 -0.67
N GLU A 210 5.82 17.68 0.17
CA GLU A 210 5.30 16.42 0.69
C GLU A 210 3.85 16.55 1.18
N ILE A 211 3.03 15.53 0.93
CA ILE A 211 1.65 15.44 1.41
C ILE A 211 1.63 14.42 2.53
N VAL A 212 1.75 14.81 3.79
CA VAL A 212 2.03 13.88 4.91
C VAL A 212 0.86 12.95 5.23
N TRP A 213 -0.38 13.45 5.22
CA TRP A 213 -1.55 12.68 5.63
C TRP A 213 -2.86 13.28 5.09
N TYR A 214 -3.84 12.43 4.75
CA TYR A 214 -5.26 12.75 4.67
C TYR A 214 -6.11 12.18 5.84
N SER A 215 -6.83 13.03 6.58
CA SER A 215 -7.79 12.59 7.62
C SER A 215 -9.14 13.28 7.48
N GLY A 216 -10.23 12.49 7.45
CA GLY A 216 -11.61 12.97 7.38
C GLY A 216 -11.95 13.68 6.07
N MET A 217 -11.47 14.91 5.92
CA MET A 217 -11.58 15.79 4.73
C MET A 217 -10.37 16.72 4.59
N GLN A 218 -9.26 16.48 5.30
CA GLN A 218 -8.14 17.43 5.34
C GLN A 218 -6.82 16.77 4.93
N TYR A 219 -6.02 17.49 4.16
CA TYR A 219 -4.63 17.15 3.86
C TYR A 219 -3.67 17.92 4.75
N PHE A 220 -2.63 17.25 5.20
CA PHE A 220 -1.49 17.84 5.90
C PHE A 220 -0.32 17.86 4.94
N ILE A 221 0.29 19.02 4.75
CA ILE A 221 1.35 19.23 3.75
C ILE A 221 2.57 19.77 4.47
N ARG A 222 3.74 19.20 4.19
CA ARG A 222 5.03 19.69 4.66
C ARG A 222 5.67 20.54 3.55
N CYS A 223 6.27 21.66 3.94
CA CYS A 223 7.04 22.55 3.08
C CYS A 223 8.07 23.32 3.92
N ASN A 224 9.35 23.24 3.57
CA ASN A 224 10.46 23.85 4.31
C ASN A 224 10.40 23.53 5.80
N GLU A 225 10.27 22.24 6.14
CA GLU A 225 10.18 21.73 7.52
C GLU A 225 8.97 22.23 8.35
N LYS A 226 8.02 22.93 7.71
CA LYS A 226 6.79 23.40 8.34
C LYS A 226 5.58 22.69 7.78
N TYR A 227 4.50 22.68 8.55
CA TYR A 227 3.28 21.95 8.23
C TYR A 227 2.09 22.89 8.12
N ALA A 228 1.22 22.62 7.15
CA ALA A 228 -0.05 23.32 7.00
C ALA A 228 -1.18 22.35 6.65
N ARG A 229 -2.40 22.70 7.07
CA ARG A 229 -3.63 21.98 6.78
C ARG A 229 -4.33 22.58 5.56
N PHE A 230 -4.88 21.69 4.76
CA PHE A 230 -5.65 21.98 3.57
C PHE A 230 -6.97 21.21 3.65
N GLU A 231 -8.05 21.79 3.16
CA GLU A 231 -9.33 21.10 2.97
C GLU A 231 -9.24 20.11 1.79
N GLY A 232 -10.25 19.26 1.66
CA GLY A 232 -10.34 18.21 0.65
C GLY A 232 -10.35 18.73 -0.79
N ASP A 233 -10.66 20.02 -0.97
CA ASP A 233 -10.62 20.76 -2.24
C ASP A 233 -9.28 21.45 -2.51
N GLY A 234 -8.29 21.28 -1.64
CA GLY A 234 -6.96 21.86 -1.77
C GLY A 234 -6.84 23.30 -1.26
N LYS A 235 -7.85 23.85 -0.58
CA LYS A 235 -7.77 25.17 0.06
C LYS A 235 -6.99 25.11 1.37
N GLN A 236 -5.95 25.94 1.51
CA GLN A 236 -5.21 26.08 2.76
C GLN A 236 -6.08 26.70 3.88
N ILE A 237 -6.07 26.09 5.07
CA ILE A 237 -6.86 26.53 6.24
C ILE A 237 -6.03 26.81 7.49
N SER A 238 -4.74 26.47 7.49
CA SER A 238 -3.80 26.91 8.53
C SER A 238 -2.53 27.50 7.92
N PRO A 239 -1.84 28.43 8.61
CA PRO A 239 -0.49 28.82 8.22
C PRO A 239 0.49 27.64 8.34
N TYR A 240 1.69 27.82 7.80
CA TYR A 240 2.80 26.88 7.97
C TYR A 240 3.46 27.08 9.34
N GLU A 241 3.46 26.03 10.17
CA GLU A 241 3.97 26.04 11.55
C GLU A 241 5.00 24.90 11.77
N GLU A 242 5.90 25.06 12.74
CA GLU A 242 7.00 24.11 13.00
C GLU A 242 6.54 22.85 13.74
N GLU A 243 5.47 22.95 14.54
CA GLU A 243 4.93 21.82 15.29
C GLU A 243 3.78 21.14 14.54
N TYR A 244 3.83 19.80 14.52
CA TYR A 244 2.78 18.96 13.99
C TYR A 244 1.70 18.77 15.06
N VAL A 245 0.62 19.54 15.00
CA VAL A 245 -0.50 19.40 15.96
C VAL A 245 -1.57 18.50 15.34
N PHE A 246 -1.70 17.29 15.88
CA PHE A 246 -2.81 16.37 15.62
C PHE A 246 -4.10 16.80 16.33
#